data_AF-A0A9X9MB86-F1
#
_entry.id   AF-A0A9X9MB86-F1
#
_cell.length_a   1.000
_cell.length_b   1.000
_cell.length_c   1.000
_cell.angle_alpha   90.00
_cell.angle_beta   90.00
_cell.angle_gamma   90.00
#
_symmetry.space_group_name_H-M   'P 1'
#
loop_
_entity.id
_entity.type
_entity.pdbx_description
1 polymer ?
#
loop_
_entity_poly.entity_id
_entity_poly.type
_entity_poly.pdbx_seq_one_letter_code
_entity_poly.pdbx_strand_id
1 'polypeptide(L)'
;RLSYVNYAEDLASKLLQCSPKNRLSAQAALSHEYFSDLPPRLWELTDMSSIFTVPNVRLQPEAGESMRAFGKNNSYGKSLSNSKH
;
A
#
# COMPACT_ATOMS: atom_id res chain seq x y z
N ARG A 1 -4.09 2.79 18.46
CA ARG A 1 -3.30 1.66 18.99
C ARG A 1 -3.19 0.61 17.90
N LEU A 2 -2.04 -0.04 17.73
CA LEU A 2 -1.84 -1.05 16.67
C LEU A 2 -2.69 -2.31 16.89
N SER A 3 -3.17 -2.53 18.11
CA SER A 3 -4.04 -3.65 18.50
C SER A 3 -5.35 -3.78 17.73
N TYR A 4 -5.77 -2.78 16.94
CA TYR A 4 -6.98 -2.84 16.12
C TYR A 4 -6.77 -3.50 14.76
N VAL A 5 -5.53 -3.72 14.34
CA VAL A 5 -5.19 -4.35 13.07
C VAL A 5 -4.43 -5.64 13.37
N ASN A 6 -4.91 -6.75 12.81
CA ASN A 6 -4.31 -8.06 13.02
C ASN A 6 -2.82 -8.05 12.64
N TYR A 7 -1.98 -8.68 13.47
CA TYR A 7 -0.53 -8.83 13.25
C TYR A 7 0.29 -7.52 13.19
N ALA A 8 -0.35 -6.35 13.34
CA ALA A 8 0.31 -5.05 13.15
C ALA A 8 1.35 -4.77 14.24
N GLU A 9 0.99 -5.07 15.49
CA GLU A 9 1.88 -4.89 16.64
C GLU A 9 3.09 -5.83 16.55
N ASP A 10 2.88 -7.09 16.16
CA ASP A 10 3.94 -8.08 15.99
C ASP A 10 4.92 -7.65 14.88
N LEU A 11 4.42 -7.28 13.70
CA LEU A 11 5.25 -6.76 12.60
C LEU A 11 6.04 -5.51 13.04
N ALA A 12 5.36 -4.54 13.68
CA ALA A 12 5.99 -3.32 14.14
C ALA A 12 7.11 -3.61 15.17
N SER A 13 6.88 -4.54 16.09
CA SER A 13 7.89 -4.94 17.08
C SER A 13 9.15 -5.50 16.39
N LYS A 14 8.99 -6.34 15.36
CA LYS A 14 10.10 -6.94 14.59
C LYS A 14 10.86 -5.91 13.74
N LEU A 15 10.20 -4.84 13.30
CA LEU A 15 10.83 -3.75 12.55
C LEU A 15 11.53 -2.73 13.46
N LEU A 16 10.94 -2.40 14.61
CA LEU A 16 11.37 -1.35 15.53
C LEU A 16 12.34 -1.88 16.61
N GLN A 17 13.38 -2.58 16.18
CA GLN A 17 14.42 -3.12 17.07
C GLN A 17 15.50 -2.07 17.37
N CYS A 18 15.93 -2.01 18.64
CA CYS A 18 17.02 -1.13 19.09
C CYS A 18 18.34 -1.43 18.37
N SER A 19 18.66 -2.72 18.20
CA SER A 19 19.79 -3.16 17.38
C SER A 19 19.36 -3.26 15.91
N PRO A 20 19.97 -2.52 14.98
CA PRO A 20 19.62 -2.60 13.56
C PRO A 20 19.77 -4.00 12.96
N LYS A 21 20.71 -4.81 13.48
CA LYS A 21 20.97 -6.18 13.01
C LYS A 21 19.82 -7.15 13.33
N ASN A 22 18.97 -6.81 14.30
CA ASN A 22 17.83 -7.63 14.69
C ASN A 22 16.54 -7.23 13.96
N ARG A 23 16.56 -6.12 13.20
CA ARG A 23 15.37 -5.67 12.47
C ARG A 23 15.03 -6.68 11.38
N LEU A 24 13.74 -6.91 11.22
CA LEU A 24 13.22 -7.73 10.12
C LEU A 24 13.65 -7.14 8.76
N SER A 25 14.16 -7.98 7.87
CA SER A 25 14.52 -7.55 6.52
C SER A 25 13.27 -7.21 5.71
N ALA A 26 13.42 -6.39 4.65
CA ALA A 26 12.30 -6.04 3.78
C ALA A 26 11.64 -7.28 3.17
N GLN A 27 12.43 -8.24 2.67
CA GLN A 27 11.92 -9.48 2.11
C GLN A 27 11.13 -10.30 3.13
N ALA A 28 11.63 -10.42 4.36
CA ALA A 28 10.95 -11.17 5.41
C ALA A 28 9.68 -10.44 5.90
N ALA A 29 9.69 -9.11 5.90
CA ALA A 29 8.52 -8.30 6.24
C ALA A 29 7.39 -8.46 5.22
N LEU A 30 7.71 -8.53 3.91
CA LEU A 30 6.72 -8.77 2.86
C LEU A 30 6.03 -10.14 3.01
N SER A 31 6.74 -11.15 3.52
CA SER A 31 6.17 -12.48 3.82
C SER A 31 5.42 -12.57 5.15
N HIS A 32 5.25 -11.47 5.89
CA HIS A 32 4.57 -11.47 7.19
C HIS A 32 3.05 -11.62 7.06
N GLU A 33 2.40 -12.27 8.03
CA GLU A 33 0.93 -12.47 8.06
C GLU A 33 0.10 -11.18 8.03
N TYR A 34 0.73 -10.04 8.37
CA TYR A 34 0.12 -8.71 8.23
C TYR A 34 -0.29 -8.41 6.79
N PHE A 35 0.42 -8.97 5.81
CA PHE A 35 0.15 -8.80 4.39
C PHE A 35 -0.61 -9.98 3.78
N SER A 36 -1.15 -10.90 4.59
CA SER A 36 -1.85 -12.10 4.09
C SER A 36 -3.12 -11.79 3.28
N ASP A 37 -3.77 -10.65 3.54
CA ASP A 37 -4.95 -10.19 2.80
C ASP A 37 -4.62 -9.60 1.42
N LEU A 38 -3.33 -9.46 1.08
CA LEU A 38 -2.91 -8.94 -0.21
C LEU A 38 -3.08 -9.98 -1.33
N PRO A 39 -3.53 -9.57 -2.54
CA PRO A 39 -3.64 -10.48 -3.67
C PRO A 39 -2.31 -11.15 -4.03
N PRO A 40 -2.25 -12.48 -4.22
CA PRO A 40 -1.00 -13.21 -4.53
C PRO A 40 -0.24 -12.68 -5.74
N ARG A 41 -0.96 -12.11 -6.71
CA ARG A 41 -0.39 -11.53 -7.94
C ARG A 41 0.57 -10.37 -7.68
N LEU A 42 0.53 -9.74 -6.50
CA LEU A 42 1.50 -8.72 -6.12
C LEU A 42 2.92 -9.28 -6.01
N TRP A 43 3.07 -10.56 -5.66
CA TRP A 43 4.37 -11.22 -5.51
C TRP A 43 5.00 -11.64 -6.83
N GLU A 44 4.25 -11.59 -7.92
CA GLU A 44 4.68 -11.97 -9.28
C GLU A 44 5.06 -10.76 -10.14
N LEU A 45 4.94 -9.55 -9.58
CA LEU A 45 5.24 -8.33 -10.31
C LEU A 45 6.73 -8.19 -10.59
N THR A 46 7.05 -7.60 -11.74
CA THR A 46 8.41 -7.15 -12.02
C THR A 46 8.73 -5.88 -11.22
N ASP A 47 10.00 -5.64 -10.94
CA ASP A 47 10.46 -4.48 -10.16
C ASP A 47 9.98 -3.14 -10.72
N MET A 48 9.74 -3.07 -12.03
CA MET A 48 9.28 -1.86 -12.73
C MET A 48 7.76 -1.75 -12.83
N SER A 49 7.01 -2.77 -12.41
CA SER A 49 5.55 -2.79 -12.46
C SER A 49 4.95 -2.11 -11.23
N SER A 50 3.95 -1.26 -11.44
CA SER A 50 3.19 -0.67 -10.33
C SER A 50 2.24 -1.69 -9.71
N ILE A 51 2.14 -1.70 -8.37
CA ILE A 51 1.18 -2.53 -7.63
C ILE A 51 -0.29 -2.26 -8.00
N PHE A 52 -0.61 -1.06 -8.49
CA PHE A 52 -1.96 -0.69 -8.91
C PHE A 52 -2.37 -1.31 -10.26
N THR A 53 -1.45 -2.00 -10.94
CA THR A 53 -1.80 -2.82 -12.11
C THR A 53 -2.53 -4.10 -11.71
N VAL A 54 -2.42 -4.52 -10.44
CA VAL A 54 -3.12 -5.71 -9.92
C VAL A 54 -4.59 -5.37 -9.67
N PRO A 55 -5.55 -6.12 -10.26
CA PRO A 55 -6.97 -5.92 -10.00
C PRO A 55 -7.28 -5.96 -8.51
N ASN A 56 -8.18 -5.07 -8.07
CA ASN A 56 -8.61 -4.89 -6.68
C ASN A 56 -7.59 -4.24 -5.73
N VAL A 57 -6.37 -3.95 -6.18
CA VAL A 57 -5.43 -3.10 -5.43
C VAL A 57 -5.72 -1.65 -5.77
N ARG A 58 -6.25 -0.91 -4.80
CA ARG A 58 -6.62 0.51 -4.95
C ARG A 58 -6.33 1.29 -3.68
N LEU A 59 -6.12 2.59 -3.83
CA LEU A 59 -6.02 3.49 -2.69
C LEU A 59 -7.42 3.68 -2.06
N GLN A 60 -7.50 3.51 -0.74
CA GLN A 60 -8.67 3.90 0.04
C GLN A 60 -8.61 5.42 0.27
N PRO A 61 -9.70 6.18 0.04
CA PRO A 61 -9.74 7.59 0.43
C PRO A 61 -9.47 7.76 1.92
N GLU A 62 -8.66 8.76 2.30
CA GLU A 62 -8.41 9.07 3.70
C GLU A 62 -9.70 9.57 4.37
N ALA A 63 -10.04 9.01 5.53
CA ALA A 63 -11.16 9.48 6.34
C ALA A 63 -10.64 10.52 7.36
N GLY A 64 -10.92 11.81 7.15
CA GLY A 64 -10.61 12.89 8.10
C GLY A 64 -10.05 14.16 7.46
N GLU A 65 -9.64 15.12 8.29
CA GLU A 65 -9.18 16.47 7.88
C GLU A 65 -7.84 16.48 7.11
N SER A 66 -7.17 15.34 6.96
CA SER A 66 -5.88 15.18 6.27
C SER A 66 -5.92 15.66 4.81
N MET A 67 -7.08 15.61 4.15
CA MET A 67 -7.28 16.16 2.81
C MET A 67 -7.08 17.68 2.69
N ARG A 68 -7.07 18.43 3.81
CA ARG A 68 -6.87 19.89 3.79
C ARG A 68 -5.41 20.30 3.57
N ALA A 69 -4.44 19.43 3.83
CA ALA A 69 -3.02 19.78 3.76
C ALA A 69 -2.41 19.59 2.36
N PHE A 70 -2.95 18.69 1.52
CA PHE A 70 -2.42 18.44 0.18
C PHE A 70 -3.54 18.27 -0.85
N GLY A 71 -4.24 19.37 -1.13
CA GLY A 71 -5.11 19.48 -2.29
C GLY A 71 -4.30 19.51 -3.59
N LYS A 72 -3.86 18.34 -4.08
CA LYS A 72 -3.51 18.13 -5.49
C LYS A 72 -4.55 17.19 -6.09
N ASN A 73 -5.60 17.83 -6.61
CA ASN A 73 -6.47 17.38 -7.69
C ASN A 73 -5.94 16.16 -8.48
N ASN A 74 -6.51 14.99 -8.17
CA ASN A 74 -6.33 13.76 -8.93
C ASN A 74 -7.10 13.88 -10.27
N SER A 75 -6.46 14.42 -11.30
CA SER A 75 -6.99 14.46 -12.67
C SER A 75 -6.40 13.32 -13.52
N TYR A 76 -6.72 12.07 -13.18
CA TYR A 76 -6.48 10.92 -14.06
C TYR A 76 -7.83 10.28 -14.37
N GLY A 77 -8.48 10.78 -15.43
CA GLY A 77 -9.72 10.20 -15.92
C GLY A 77 -10.64 11.22 -16.57
N LYS A 78 -10.35 11.56 -17.84
CA LYS A 78 -11.33 11.88 -18.91
C LYS A 78 -10.57 12.37 -20.15
N SER A 79 -10.04 11.44 -20.94
CA SER A 79 -9.92 11.62 -22.38
C SER A 79 -10.91 10.65 -23.03
N LEU A 80 -12.14 11.12 -23.22
CA LEU A 80 -13.08 10.50 -24.14
C LEU A 80 -13.14 11.38 -25.38
N SER A 81 -12.67 10.78 -26.47
CA SER A 81 -12.75 11.24 -27.86
C SER A 81 -14.20 11.32 -28.35
N ASN A 82 -14.39 12.10 -29.42
CA ASN A 82 -15.56 12.31 -30.29
C ASN A 82 -16.53 13.42 -29.83
N SER A 83 -17.04 14.30 -30.70
CA SER A 83 -17.47 14.09 -32.09
C SER A 83 -17.41 15.38 -32.93
N LYS A 84 -17.33 15.19 -34.25
CA LYS A 84 -17.50 16.19 -35.33
C LYS A 84 -18.73 17.08 -35.14
N HIS A 85 -18.63 18.34 -35.57
CA HIS A 85 -19.60 19.01 -36.44
C HIS A 85 -18.93 20.15 -37.19
#